data_AF-A0A1V5ZZ90-F1
#
_entry.id   AF-A0A1V5ZZ90-F1
#
_cell.length_a   1.000
_cell.length_b   1.000
_cell.length_c   1.000
_cell.angle_alpha   90.00
_cell.angle_beta   90.00
_cell.angle_gamma   90.00
#
_symmetry.space_group_name_H-M   'P 1'
#
loop_
_entity.id
_entity.type
_entity.pdbx_description
1 polymer ?
#
loop_
_entity_poly.entity_id
_entity_poly.type
_entity_poly.pdbx_seq_one_letter_code
_entity_poly.pdbx_strand_id
1 'polypeptide(L)'
;MAAKPWWRETIETILWALVLALVLRALVIQAFWIPSGSMIPTLLPRDRVFVAKFWYSFAEPKRGQIIVFKYPLDPKRDFVKRLIGLPGETVEIVEGTVLIDGEPLQEPYVKNHDNLSFGPMKVPEGHYFMMGDNRPHSQDSRFWGFVPEANIKGPAFIRYWPIPRIGGLYKE
;
A
#
# COMPACT_ATOMS: atom_id res chain seq x y z
N MET A 1 -51.21 -10.13 11.14
CA MET A 1 -49.96 -9.43 11.55
C MET A 1 -50.05 -8.00 11.02
N ALA A 2 -50.09 -6.99 11.89
CA ALA A 2 -50.15 -5.60 11.43
C ALA A 2 -48.81 -5.22 10.78
N ALA A 3 -48.86 -4.64 9.58
CA ALA A 3 -47.66 -4.15 8.89
C ALA A 3 -46.97 -3.07 9.75
N LYS A 4 -45.64 -3.09 9.82
CA LYS A 4 -44.90 -2.06 10.54
C LYS A 4 -45.09 -0.71 9.83
N PRO A 5 -45.11 0.43 10.55
CA PRO A 5 -45.14 1.75 9.92
C PRO A 5 -43.89 1.96 9.06
N TRP A 6 -44.04 2.55 7.88
CA TRP A 6 -42.95 2.80 6.91
C TRP A 6 -41.72 3.49 7.53
N TRP A 7 -41.94 4.42 8.48
CA TRP A 7 -40.87 5.15 9.16
C TRP A 7 -40.08 4.25 10.13
N ARG A 8 -40.69 3.24 10.74
CA ARG A 8 -39.98 2.26 11.58
C ARG A 8 -39.09 1.36 10.73
N GLU A 9 -39.60 0.88 9.60
CA GLU A 9 -38.81 0.08 8.66
C GLU A 9 -37.63 0.87 8.07
N THR A 10 -37.85 2.14 7.76
CA THR A 10 -36.80 3.05 7.28
C THR A 10 -35.71 3.23 8.33
N ILE A 11 -36.09 3.49 9.59
CA ILE A 11 -35.14 3.65 10.69
C ILE A 11 -34.38 2.35 10.97
N GLU A 12 -35.06 1.19 11.02
CA GLU A 12 -34.43 -0.12 11.20
C GLU A 12 -33.41 -0.39 10.08
N THR A 13 -33.74 -0.06 8.83
CA THR A 13 -32.84 -0.24 7.68
C THR A 13 -31.60 0.65 7.78
N ILE A 14 -31.79 1.94 8.10
CA ILE A 14 -30.67 2.88 8.28
C ILE A 14 -29.78 2.44 9.43
N LEU A 15 -30.37 1.96 10.53
CA LEU A 15 -29.64 1.44 11.67
C LEU A 15 -28.77 0.25 11.27
N TRP A 16 -29.33 -0.74 10.57
CA TRP A 16 -28.57 -1.89 10.09
C TRP A 16 -27.47 -1.51 9.10
N ALA A 17 -27.73 -0.56 8.19
CA ALA A 17 -26.73 -0.05 7.28
C ALA A 17 -25.58 0.64 8.02
N LEU A 18 -25.87 1.42 9.07
CA LEU A 18 -24.86 2.06 9.91
C LEU A 18 -24.04 1.03 10.69
N VAL A 19 -24.69 0.04 11.30
CA VAL A 19 -24.02 -1.06 12.02
C VAL A 19 -23.09 -1.82 11.08
N LEU A 20 -23.57 -2.20 9.89
CA LEU A 20 -22.76 -2.86 8.87
C LEU A 20 -21.57 -1.99 8.45
N ALA A 21 -21.79 -0.70 8.19
CA ALA A 21 -20.72 0.23 7.84
C ALA A 21 -19.65 0.34 8.94
N LEU A 22 -20.05 0.36 10.21
CA LEU A 22 -19.13 0.38 11.35
C LEU A 22 -18.35 -0.93 11.47
N VAL A 23 -18.97 -2.08 11.25
CA VAL A 23 -18.31 -3.39 11.25
C VAL A 23 -17.29 -3.48 10.12
N LEU A 24 -17.68 -3.10 8.91
CA LEU A 24 -16.77 -3.06 7.75
C LEU A 24 -15.58 -2.11 8.01
N ARG A 25 -15.83 -0.93 8.58
CA ARG A 25 -14.79 0.02 8.97
C ARG A 25 -13.88 -0.52 10.08
N ALA A 26 -14.41 -1.26 11.04
CA ALA A 26 -13.62 -1.80 12.13
C ALA A 26 -12.69 -2.93 11.63
N LEU A 27 -13.23 -3.84 10.81
CA LEU A 27 -12.59 -5.11 10.49
C LEU A 27 -11.89 -5.14 9.13
N VAL A 28 -12.42 -4.46 8.11
CA VAL A 28 -12.01 -4.67 6.72
C VAL A 28 -11.20 -3.50 6.17
N ILE A 29 -11.60 -2.26 6.45
CA ILE A 29 -11.03 -1.08 5.79
C ILE A 29 -10.40 -0.13 6.80
N GLN A 30 -9.14 0.25 6.56
CA GLN A 30 -8.47 1.30 7.32
C GLN A 30 -8.18 2.51 6.43
N ALA A 31 -8.45 3.71 6.94
CA ALA A 31 -8.11 4.96 6.26
C ALA A 31 -6.74 5.48 6.71
N PHE A 32 -5.92 5.91 5.76
CA PHE A 32 -4.63 6.55 5.99
C PHE A 32 -4.55 7.88 5.27
N TRP A 33 -3.89 8.86 5.90
CA TRP A 33 -3.47 10.10 5.26
C TRP A 33 -2.02 9.98 4.81
N ILE A 34 -1.66 10.63 3.70
CA ILE A 34 -0.31 10.59 3.12
C ILE A 34 0.45 11.87 3.54
N PRO A 35 1.46 11.78 4.42
CA PRO A 35 2.13 12.96 4.94
C PRO A 35 3.31 13.43 4.08
N SER A 36 3.85 12.59 3.18
CA SER A 36 5.10 12.86 2.46
C SER A 36 5.00 12.61 0.95
N GLY A 37 6.01 13.10 0.21
CA GLY A 37 6.09 13.02 -1.24
C GLY A 37 6.87 11.82 -1.80
N SER A 38 7.14 10.79 -1.01
CA SER A 38 7.97 9.64 -1.45
C SER A 38 7.31 8.79 -2.54
N MET A 39 6.01 8.94 -2.72
CA MET A 39 5.19 8.18 -3.67
C MET A 39 4.71 9.04 -4.86
N ILE A 40 5.28 10.23 -5.05
CA ILE A 40 5.00 11.08 -6.21
C ILE A 40 5.46 10.35 -7.49
N PRO A 41 4.68 10.37 -8.58
CA PRO A 41 3.41 11.10 -8.75
C PRO A 41 2.16 10.32 -8.34
N THR A 42 2.27 9.03 -8.01
CA THR A 42 1.14 8.14 -7.73
C THR A 42 0.30 8.60 -6.54
N LEU A 43 0.95 8.91 -5.41
CA LEU A 43 0.33 9.51 -4.23
C LEU A 43 1.01 10.84 -3.90
N LEU A 44 0.20 11.87 -3.67
CA LEU A 44 0.66 13.20 -3.28
C LEU A 44 0.46 13.41 -1.77
N PRO A 45 1.24 14.32 -1.15
CA PRO A 45 0.92 14.79 0.19
C PRO A 45 -0.53 15.24 0.29
N ARG A 46 -1.19 14.92 1.41
CA ARG A 46 -2.61 15.18 1.72
C ARG A 46 -3.62 14.25 1.04
N ASP A 47 -3.17 13.32 0.20
CA ASP A 47 -4.05 12.22 -0.25
C ASP A 47 -4.53 11.40 0.96
N ARG A 48 -5.72 10.81 0.81
CA ARG A 48 -6.20 9.79 1.74
C ARG A 48 -6.54 8.52 0.99
N VAL A 49 -6.08 7.40 1.53
CA VAL A 49 -6.22 6.09 0.92
C VAL A 49 -6.92 5.11 1.85
N PHE A 50 -7.67 4.19 1.26
CA PHE A 50 -8.17 3.02 1.95
C PHE A 50 -7.20 1.85 1.79
N VAL A 51 -6.99 1.15 2.90
CA VAL A 51 -6.15 -0.04 3.01
C VAL A 51 -7.01 -1.22 3.43
N ALA A 52 -6.88 -2.34 2.71
CA ALA A 52 -7.59 -3.57 3.02
C ALA A 52 -6.86 -4.32 4.14
N LYS A 53 -7.45 -4.35 5.33
CA LYS A 53 -6.93 -5.10 6.48
C LYS A 53 -7.05 -6.59 6.24
N PHE A 54 -6.12 -7.36 6.80
CA PHE A 54 -6.09 -8.83 6.73
C PHE A 54 -6.11 -9.40 5.31
N TRP A 55 -5.94 -8.57 4.27
CA TRP A 55 -5.95 -9.02 2.89
C TRP A 55 -4.90 -10.12 2.66
N TYR A 56 -3.71 -9.93 3.25
CA TYR A 56 -2.62 -10.88 3.09
C TYR A 56 -2.69 -12.11 4.00
N SER A 57 -3.72 -12.21 4.86
CA SER A 57 -4.05 -13.48 5.52
C SER A 57 -4.74 -14.47 4.57
N PHE A 58 -5.21 -14.01 3.40
CA PHE A 58 -5.97 -14.81 2.43
C PHE A 58 -5.42 -14.76 1.00
N ALA A 59 -4.51 -13.84 0.70
CA ALA A 59 -3.93 -13.65 -0.62
C ALA A 59 -2.46 -13.25 -0.49
N GLU A 60 -1.62 -13.60 -1.45
CA GLU A 60 -0.21 -13.21 -1.40
C GLU A 60 0.01 -11.77 -1.91
N PRO A 61 0.97 -11.01 -1.33
CA PRO A 61 1.43 -9.74 -1.89
C PRO A 61 1.91 -9.88 -3.33
N LYS A 62 1.41 -9.02 -4.21
CA LYS A 62 1.79 -9.00 -5.63
C LYS A 62 2.74 -7.84 -5.90
N ARG A 63 3.78 -8.08 -6.69
CA ARG A 63 4.72 -7.03 -7.11
C ARG A 63 3.96 -5.86 -7.73
N GLY A 64 4.42 -4.64 -7.44
CA GLY A 64 3.79 -3.42 -7.88
C GLY A 64 2.67 -2.94 -6.96
N GLN A 65 2.24 -3.73 -5.96
CA GLN A 65 1.25 -3.25 -5.01
C GLN A 65 1.77 -2.10 -4.15
N ILE A 66 0.90 -1.14 -3.83
CA ILE A 66 1.22 -0.07 -2.88
C ILE A 66 0.79 -0.54 -1.50
N ILE A 67 1.75 -0.76 -0.62
CA ILE A 67 1.52 -1.42 0.66
C ILE A 67 1.77 -0.43 1.80
N VAL A 68 0.86 -0.45 2.78
CA VAL A 68 1.06 0.21 4.07
C VAL A 68 1.59 -0.81 5.06
N PHE A 69 2.66 -0.45 5.77
CA PHE A 69 3.33 -1.32 6.74
C PHE A 69 3.91 -0.49 7.89
N LYS A 70 4.16 -1.16 9.02
CA LYS A 70 4.90 -0.59 10.15
C LYS A 70 6.38 -0.51 9.79
N TYR A 71 6.96 0.67 9.96
CA TYR A 71 8.37 0.90 9.68
C TYR A 71 9.26 -0.06 10.50
N PRO A 72 10.17 -0.84 9.88
CA PRO A 72 10.94 -1.85 10.60
C PRO A 72 11.81 -1.31 11.74
N LEU A 73 12.37 -0.09 11.61
CA LEU A 73 13.24 0.48 12.64
C LEU A 73 12.48 1.25 13.74
N ASP A 74 11.23 1.66 13.48
CA ASP A 74 10.34 2.27 14.48
C ASP A 74 8.88 1.89 14.18
N PRO A 75 8.38 0.78 14.74
CA PRO A 75 7.04 0.26 14.47
C PRO A 75 5.88 1.16 14.90
N LYS A 76 6.15 2.28 15.59
CA LYS A 76 5.14 3.31 15.91
C LYS A 76 4.76 4.13 14.67
N ARG A 77 5.56 4.07 13.61
CA ARG A 77 5.37 4.83 12.37
C ARG A 77 4.90 3.92 11.25
N ASP A 78 3.90 4.38 10.51
CA ASP A 78 3.41 3.71 9.30
C ASP A 78 4.02 4.33 8.06
N PHE A 79 4.42 3.47 7.14
CA PHE A 79 5.00 3.84 5.86
C PHE A 79 4.15 3.26 4.73
N VAL A 80 4.18 3.96 3.59
CA VAL A 80 3.57 3.54 2.34
C VAL A 80 4.64 3.53 1.27
N LYS A 81 4.79 2.41 0.59
CA LYS A 81 5.76 2.18 -0.49
C LYS A 81 5.20 1.18 -1.48
N ARG A 82 5.85 1.05 -2.63
CA ARG A 82 5.54 0.01 -3.61
C ARG A 82 6.35 -1.24 -3.33
N LEU A 83 5.69 -2.39 -3.45
CA LEU A 83 6.32 -3.69 -3.38
C LEU A 83 7.15 -3.94 -4.64
N ILE A 84 8.47 -4.03 -4.47
CA ILE A 84 9.42 -4.25 -5.57
C ILE A 84 9.97 -5.65 -5.58
N GLY A 85 10.42 -6.21 -4.45
CA GLY A 85 10.99 -7.57 -4.38
C GLY A 85 10.15 -8.50 -3.51
N LEU A 86 9.91 -9.71 -4.00
CA LEU A 86 9.17 -10.78 -3.32
C LEU A 86 10.13 -11.74 -2.60
N PRO A 87 9.64 -12.56 -1.65
CA PRO A 87 10.43 -13.58 -0.98
C PRO A 87 11.19 -14.47 -1.96
N GLY A 88 12.47 -14.72 -1.68
CA GLY A 88 13.33 -15.61 -2.47
C GLY A 88 14.02 -14.96 -3.67
N GLU A 89 13.57 -13.79 -4.12
CA GLU A 89 14.11 -13.10 -5.29
C GLU A 89 15.40 -12.33 -4.97
N THR A 90 16.20 -12.05 -5.99
CA THR A 90 17.37 -11.17 -5.90
C THR A 90 17.02 -9.80 -6.45
N VAL A 91 17.16 -8.77 -5.63
CA VAL A 91 17.00 -7.37 -6.04
C VAL A 91 18.37 -6.75 -6.24
N GLU A 92 18.56 -6.16 -7.41
CA GLU A 92 19.74 -5.36 -7.75
C GLU A 92 19.27 -4.04 -8.38
N ILE A 93 20.04 -2.98 -8.19
CA ILE A 93 19.82 -1.70 -8.86
C ILE A 93 21.15 -1.27 -9.47
N VAL A 94 21.15 -1.05 -10.79
CA VAL A 94 22.33 -0.61 -11.55
C VAL A 94 21.98 0.72 -12.21
N GLU A 95 22.67 1.78 -11.78
CA GLU A 95 22.47 3.15 -12.30
C GLU A 95 20.98 3.57 -12.30
N GLY A 96 20.26 3.23 -11.22
CA GLY A 96 18.84 3.54 -11.06
C GLY A 96 17.85 2.59 -11.74
N THR A 97 18.32 1.64 -12.55
CA THR A 97 17.49 0.58 -13.13
C THR A 97 17.36 -0.56 -12.13
N VAL A 98 16.13 -0.93 -11.79
CA VAL A 98 15.86 -2.08 -10.89
C VAL A 98 15.87 -3.37 -11.69
N LEU A 99 16.61 -4.37 -11.22
CA LEU A 99 16.65 -5.72 -11.75
C LEU A 99 16.12 -6.69 -10.69
N ILE A 100 15.29 -7.63 -11.13
CA ILE A 100 14.79 -8.75 -10.33
C ILE A 100 15.31 -10.03 -10.94
N ASP A 101 16.11 -10.78 -10.18
CA ASP A 101 16.78 -12.00 -10.66
C ASP A 101 17.58 -11.79 -11.95
N GLY A 102 18.17 -10.59 -12.10
CA GLY A 102 18.96 -10.18 -13.27
C GLY A 102 18.15 -9.59 -14.43
N GLU A 103 16.81 -9.60 -14.36
CA GLU A 103 15.95 -9.07 -15.42
C GLU A 103 15.46 -7.65 -15.07
N PRO A 104 15.54 -6.67 -16.00
CA PRO A 104 15.04 -5.32 -15.76
C PRO A 104 13.54 -5.29 -15.44
N LEU A 105 13.17 -4.65 -14.33
CA LEU A 105 11.78 -4.47 -13.94
C LEU A 105 11.15 -3.32 -14.74
N GLN A 106 9.94 -3.55 -15.26
CA GLN A 106 9.16 -2.49 -15.90
C GLN A 106 8.46 -1.61 -14.85
N GLU A 107 8.76 -0.31 -14.89
CA GLU A 107 8.31 0.63 -13.86
C GLU A 107 7.63 1.88 -14.45
N PRO A 108 6.50 1.75 -15.18
CA PRO A 108 5.84 2.89 -15.83
C PRO A 108 5.37 3.98 -14.85
N TYR A 109 5.23 3.62 -13.57
CA TYR A 109 4.84 4.50 -12.47
C TYR A 109 5.98 5.40 -11.95
N VAL A 110 7.23 5.11 -12.28
CA VAL A 110 8.38 5.94 -11.89
C VAL A 110 8.51 7.07 -12.91
N LYS A 111 8.42 8.31 -12.43
CA LYS A 111 8.70 9.51 -13.24
C LYS A 111 9.94 10.26 -12.78
N ASN A 112 10.36 10.03 -11.54
CA ASN A 112 11.53 10.66 -10.93
C ASN A 112 12.57 9.57 -10.69
N HIS A 113 13.56 9.49 -11.57
CA HIS A 113 14.65 8.52 -11.48
C HIS A 113 15.83 9.11 -10.71
N ASP A 114 16.55 8.27 -9.99
CA ASP A 114 17.91 8.55 -9.52
C ASP A 114 18.88 7.61 -10.24
N ASN A 115 20.17 7.72 -9.94
CA ASN A 115 21.23 6.86 -10.48
C ASN A 115 21.87 5.99 -9.39
N LEU A 116 21.16 5.75 -8.28
CA LEU A 116 21.69 5.00 -7.15
C LEU A 116 21.81 3.53 -7.52
N SER A 117 22.98 2.92 -7.25
CA SER A 117 23.16 1.48 -7.34
C SER A 117 22.99 0.83 -5.96
N PHE A 118 22.44 -0.38 -5.94
CA PHE A 118 22.15 -1.15 -4.72
C PHE A 118 22.21 -2.65 -5.00
N GLY A 119 22.65 -3.44 -4.01
CA GLY A 119 22.67 -4.90 -4.12
C GLY A 119 23.89 -5.43 -4.89
N PRO A 120 23.80 -6.67 -5.43
CA PRO A 120 22.64 -7.56 -5.38
C PRO A 120 22.33 -8.07 -3.96
N MET A 121 21.06 -8.20 -3.63
CA MET A 121 20.58 -8.63 -2.31
C MET A 121 19.42 -9.61 -2.48
N LYS A 122 19.54 -10.81 -1.89
CA LYS A 122 18.47 -11.80 -1.86
C LYS A 122 17.43 -11.43 -0.79
N VAL A 123 16.17 -11.33 -1.18
CA VAL A 123 15.04 -11.09 -0.28
C VAL A 123 14.80 -12.35 0.55
N PRO A 124 14.90 -12.29 1.89
CA PRO A 124 14.64 -13.44 2.74
C PRO A 124 13.18 -13.93 2.62
N GLU A 125 12.95 -15.18 2.98
CA GLU A 125 11.59 -15.71 3.11
C GLU A 125 10.77 -14.89 4.11
N GLY A 126 9.48 -14.67 3.82
CA GLY A 126 8.59 -13.85 4.63
C GLY A 126 8.98 -12.37 4.73
N HIS A 127 9.83 -11.88 3.82
CA HIS A 127 10.25 -10.48 3.75
C HIS A 127 10.02 -9.90 2.35
N TYR A 128 10.00 -8.58 2.29
CA TYR A 128 9.71 -7.85 1.07
C TYR A 128 10.63 -6.64 0.90
N PHE A 129 10.99 -6.34 -0.35
CA PHE A 129 11.74 -5.14 -0.70
C PHE A 129 10.79 -4.06 -1.19
N MET A 130 10.81 -2.89 -0.55
CA MET A 130 9.85 -1.81 -0.78
C MET A 130 10.56 -0.56 -1.27
N MET A 131 10.06 0.11 -2.32
CA MET A 131 10.61 1.38 -2.82
C MET A 131 9.54 2.45 -2.99
N GLY A 132 9.94 3.71 -2.91
CA GLY A 132 9.07 4.82 -3.30
C GLY A 132 9.09 5.07 -4.80
N ASP A 133 7.98 5.56 -5.33
CA ASP A 133 7.87 5.96 -6.74
C ASP A 133 8.71 7.22 -7.05
N ASN A 134 8.94 8.07 -6.04
CA ASN A 134 9.79 9.23 -6.12
C ASN A 134 11.22 8.86 -5.68
N ARG A 135 11.98 8.21 -6.57
CA ARG A 135 13.26 7.54 -6.26
C ARG A 135 14.25 8.39 -5.47
N PRO A 136 14.64 9.60 -5.94
CA PRO A 136 15.62 10.43 -5.22
C PRO A 136 15.11 10.96 -3.87
N HIS A 137 13.79 10.97 -3.64
CA HIS A 137 13.16 11.55 -2.45
C HIS A 137 12.39 10.52 -1.63
N SER A 138 12.84 9.27 -1.68
CA SER A 138 12.27 8.17 -0.94
C SER A 138 13.32 7.51 -0.08
N GLN A 139 13.24 7.72 1.23
CA GLN A 139 13.83 6.79 2.17
C GLN A 139 12.99 5.52 2.10
N ASP A 140 13.60 4.40 1.68
CA ASP A 140 12.96 3.10 1.45
C ASP A 140 13.91 1.91 1.72
N SER A 141 13.60 0.70 1.25
CA SER A 141 14.39 -0.51 1.55
C SER A 141 15.85 -0.43 1.11
N ARG A 142 16.20 0.50 0.21
CA ARG A 142 17.60 0.80 -0.14
C ARG A 142 18.42 1.32 1.06
N PHE A 143 17.75 1.84 2.09
CA PHE A 143 18.39 2.44 3.27
C PHE A 143 18.21 1.62 4.55
N TRP A 144 17.08 0.93 4.72
CA TRP A 144 16.77 0.16 5.95
C TRP A 144 16.62 -1.34 5.75
N GLY A 145 16.77 -1.83 4.52
CA GLY A 145 16.61 -3.26 4.19
C GLY A 145 15.16 -3.71 4.06
N PHE A 146 14.92 -4.98 4.32
CA PHE A 146 13.65 -5.63 4.01
C PHE A 146 12.55 -5.38 5.06
N VAL A 147 11.31 -5.53 4.65
CA VAL A 147 10.12 -5.39 5.50
C VAL A 147 9.57 -6.80 5.78
N PRO A 148 9.53 -7.24 7.05
CA PRO A 148 8.91 -8.51 7.41
C PRO A 148 7.42 -8.51 7.09
N GLU A 149 6.86 -9.65 6.69
CA GLU A 149 5.44 -9.83 6.43
C GLU A 149 4.56 -9.40 7.61
N ALA A 150 4.99 -9.71 8.83
CA ALA A 150 4.29 -9.34 10.07
C ALA A 150 4.13 -7.81 10.27
N ASN A 151 4.92 -7.00 9.56
CA ASN A 151 4.81 -5.54 9.60
C ASN A 151 3.75 -5.02 8.62
N ILE A 152 3.30 -5.82 7.66
CA ILE A 152 2.36 -5.39 6.64
C ILE A 152 0.96 -5.18 7.24
N LYS A 153 0.35 -4.03 6.95
CA LYS A 153 -1.04 -3.74 7.29
C LYS A 153 -2.00 -4.12 6.17
N GLY A 154 -1.56 -3.96 4.91
CA GLY A 154 -2.31 -4.34 3.73
C GLY A 154 -2.05 -3.44 2.52
N PRO A 155 -2.65 -3.78 1.35
CA PRO A 155 -2.56 -2.95 0.17
C PRO A 155 -3.45 -1.72 0.29
N ALA A 156 -2.93 -0.56 -0.09
CA ALA A 156 -3.73 0.60 -0.42
C ALA A 156 -4.39 0.38 -1.78
N PHE A 157 -5.72 0.49 -1.88
CA PHE A 157 -6.45 0.12 -3.11
C PHE A 157 -7.22 1.27 -3.75
N ILE A 158 -7.68 2.24 -2.95
CA ILE A 158 -8.40 3.42 -3.43
C ILE A 158 -7.82 4.66 -2.78
N ARG A 159 -7.57 5.69 -3.58
CA ARG A 159 -7.46 7.08 -3.11
C ARG A 159 -8.85 7.69 -3.11
N TYR A 160 -9.36 8.05 -1.94
CA TYR A 160 -10.72 8.56 -1.77
C TYR A 160 -10.76 10.08 -1.49
N TRP A 161 -9.60 10.72 -1.29
CA TRP A 161 -9.48 12.16 -1.10
C TRP A 161 -8.14 12.65 -1.68
N PRO A 162 -8.07 13.85 -2.28
CA PRO A 162 -9.16 14.82 -2.51
C PRO A 162 -10.15 14.38 -3.61
N ILE A 163 -11.38 14.91 -3.59
CA ILE A 163 -12.47 14.51 -4.51
C ILE A 163 -12.04 14.50 -5.99
N PRO A 164 -11.34 15.52 -6.53
CA PRO A 164 -10.93 15.55 -7.94
C PRO A 164 -9.95 14.45 -8.34
N ARG A 165 -9.35 13.77 -7.36
CA ARG A 165 -8.36 12.70 -7.58
C ARG A 165 -8.88 11.33 -7.19
N ILE A 166 -10.16 11.16 -6.86
CA ILE A 166 -10.68 9.84 -6.46
C ILE A 166 -10.38 8.81 -7.56
N GLY A 167 -9.85 7.65 -7.17
CA GLY A 167 -9.53 6.59 -8.12
C GLY A 167 -8.85 5.37 -7.47
N GLY A 168 -8.93 4.24 -8.18
CA GLY A 168 -8.17 3.04 -7.83
C GLY A 168 -6.67 3.26 -8.00
N LEU A 169 -5.88 2.59 -7.15
CA LEU A 169 -4.41 2.62 -7.18
C LEU A 169 -3.81 1.51 -8.05
N TYR A 170 -4.66 0.61 -8.53
CA TYR A 170 -4.34 -0.47 -9.45
C TYR A 170 -5.19 -0.22 -10.70
N LYS A 171 -4.59 0.41 -11.71
CA LYS A 171 -5.09 0.41 -13.08
C LYS A 171 -3.99 -0.17 -13.95
N GLU A 172 -4.38 -1.13 -14.78
CA GLU A 172 -3.54 -1.74 -15.83
C GLU A 172 -3.03 -0.68 -16.81
#